data_AF-J8HU74-F1
#
_entry.id   AF-J8HU74-F1
#
_cell.length_a   1.000
_cell.length_b   1.000
_cell.length_c   1.000
_cell.angle_alpha   90.00
_cell.angle_beta   90.00
_cell.angle_gamma   90.00
#
_symmetry.space_group_name_H-M   'P 1'
#
loop_
_entity.id
_entity.type
_entity.pdbx_description
1 polymer ?
#
loop_
_entity_poly.entity_id
_entity_poly.type
_entity_poly.pdbx_seq_one_letter_code
_entity_poly.pdbx_strand_id
1 'polypeptide(L)'
;MKYKHISSAIHILQELFHNTEHKNHFLAMKTLEMYIDLNLFQDAKLVAEEIERQIAFGLLAPLALYDMITAEKIEQHLRGL
;
A
#
# COMPACT_ATOMS: atom_id res chain seq x y z
N MET A 1 -16.82 5.03 -2.36
CA MET A 1 -16.53 3.62 -2.73
C MET A 1 -15.04 3.38 -2.88
N LYS A 2 -14.29 4.13 -3.73
CA LYS A 2 -12.82 4.01 -3.86
C LYS A 2 -12.04 4.02 -2.53
N TYR A 3 -12.39 4.93 -1.61
CA TYR A 3 -11.80 4.98 -0.27
C TYR A 3 -11.81 3.65 0.49
N LYS A 4 -12.97 2.98 0.52
CA LYS A 4 -13.11 1.69 1.23
C LYS A 4 -12.21 0.61 0.61
N HIS A 5 -12.04 0.62 -0.71
CA HIS A 5 -11.17 -0.35 -1.39
C HIS A 5 -9.69 -0.11 -1.08
N ILE A 6 -9.22 1.15 -1.06
CA ILE A 6 -7.84 1.49 -0.70
C ILE A 6 -7.57 1.15 0.77
N SER A 7 -8.48 1.53 1.66
CA SER A 7 -8.39 1.23 3.09
C SER A 7 -8.28 -0.28 3.34
N SER A 8 -9.16 -1.08 2.74
CA SER A 8 -9.11 -2.54 2.83
C SER A 8 -7.86 -3.15 2.19
N ALA A 9 -7.39 -2.63 1.05
CA ALA A 9 -6.18 -3.12 0.40
C ALA A 9 -4.93 -2.89 1.25
N ILE A 10 -4.79 -1.70 1.84
CA ILE A 10 -3.70 -1.38 2.78
C ILE A 10 -3.76 -2.32 3.97
N HIS A 11 -4.94 -2.53 4.56
CA HIS A 11 -5.11 -3.47 5.67
C HIS A 11 -4.69 -4.90 5.28
N ILE A 12 -5.14 -5.41 4.14
CA ILE A 12 -4.80 -6.77 3.67
C ILE A 12 -3.29 -6.89 3.45
N LEU A 13 -2.65 -5.90 2.83
CA LEU A 13 -1.20 -5.92 2.63
C LEU A 13 -0.44 -5.84 3.97
N GLN A 14 -0.89 -5.03 4.92
CA GLN A 14 -0.34 -4.94 6.26
C GLN A 14 -0.37 -6.31 6.96
N GLU A 15 -1.52 -7.00 6.88
CA GLU A 15 -1.70 -8.33 7.44
C GLU A 15 -0.75 -9.35 6.79
N LEU A 16 -0.68 -9.38 5.45
CA LEU A 16 0.12 -10.34 4.72
C LEU A 16 1.64 -10.12 4.85
N PHE A 17 2.09 -8.87 4.94
CA PHE A 17 3.52 -8.55 5.09
C PHE A 17 4.00 -8.61 6.54
N HIS A 18 3.18 -8.17 7.50
CA HIS A 18 3.66 -7.84 8.85
C HIS A 18 2.93 -8.54 10.00
N ASN A 19 1.70 -9.04 9.84
CA ASN A 19 1.01 -9.74 10.93
C ASN A 19 1.56 -11.16 11.10
N THR A 20 2.14 -11.48 12.26
CA THR A 20 2.75 -12.78 12.56
C THR A 20 1.86 -14.00 12.29
N GLU A 21 0.54 -13.89 12.46
CA GLU A 21 -0.40 -15.00 12.26
C GLU A 21 -0.75 -15.21 10.77
N HIS A 22 -0.75 -14.13 9.99
CA HIS A 22 -1.17 -14.13 8.59
C HIS A 22 -0.02 -13.91 7.60
N LYS A 23 1.21 -13.76 8.11
CA LYS A 23 2.38 -13.40 7.32
C LYS A 23 2.65 -14.44 6.25
N ASN A 24 2.53 -14.01 4.99
CA ASN A 24 2.86 -14.83 3.84
C ASN A 24 3.42 -13.93 2.74
N HIS A 25 4.74 -13.89 2.63
CA HIS A 25 5.41 -12.96 1.73
C HIS A 25 5.10 -13.22 0.25
N PHE A 26 4.97 -14.48 -0.16
CA PHE A 26 4.61 -14.81 -1.54
C PHE A 26 3.21 -14.30 -1.89
N LEU A 27 2.24 -14.56 -1.00
CA LEU A 27 0.88 -14.08 -1.18
C LEU A 27 0.82 -12.55 -1.15
N ALA A 28 1.53 -11.92 -0.22
CA ALA A 28 1.62 -10.47 -0.10
C ALA A 28 2.10 -9.81 -1.40
N MET A 29 3.19 -10.33 -1.97
CA MET A 29 3.76 -9.84 -3.23
C MET A 29 2.80 -10.02 -4.40
N LYS A 30 2.13 -11.18 -4.50
CA LYS A 30 1.14 -11.42 -5.56
C LYS A 30 -0.11 -10.56 -5.41
N THR A 31 -0.56 -10.31 -4.18
CA THR A 31 -1.66 -9.39 -3.91
C THR A 31 -1.30 -7.95 -4.27
N LEU A 32 -0.08 -7.51 -3.94
CA LEU A 32 0.42 -6.18 -4.29
C LEU A 32 0.48 -5.97 -5.81
N GLU A 33 1.07 -6.93 -6.55
CA GLU A 33 1.12 -6.92 -8.02
C GLU A 33 -0.27 -6.77 -8.63
N MET A 34 -1.24 -7.58 -8.16
CA MET A 34 -2.63 -7.50 -8.61
C MET A 34 -3.27 -6.13 -8.30
N TYR A 35 -3.01 -5.52 -7.15
CA TYR A 35 -3.56 -4.20 -6.82
C TYR A 35 -2.97 -3.08 -7.69
N ILE A 36 -1.71 -3.20 -8.10
CA ILE A 36 -1.07 -2.27 -9.05
C ILE A 36 -1.72 -2.42 -10.43
N ASP A 37 -1.90 -3.64 -10.93
CA ASP A 37 -2.55 -3.91 -12.22
C ASP A 37 -3.99 -3.37 -12.27
N LEU A 38 -4.70 -3.43 -11.14
CA LEU A 38 -6.04 -2.86 -10.98
C LEU A 38 -6.05 -1.33 -10.81
N ASN A 39 -4.88 -0.67 -10.89
CA ASN A 39 -4.73 0.77 -10.71
C ASN A 39 -5.27 1.28 -9.37
N LEU A 40 -5.14 0.46 -8.32
CA LEU A 40 -5.74 0.76 -7.01
C LEU A 40 -5.01 1.91 -6.28
N PHE A 41 -3.72 2.10 -6.57
CA PHE A 41 -2.85 3.09 -5.91
C PHE A 41 -2.62 4.37 -6.72
N GLN A 42 -3.42 4.63 -7.75
CA GLN A 42 -3.26 5.82 -8.60
C GLN A 42 -3.50 7.15 -7.87
N ASP A 43 -4.35 7.15 -6.84
CA ASP A 43 -4.60 8.32 -5.99
C ASP A 43 -3.58 8.35 -4.85
N ALA A 44 -2.37 8.83 -5.15
CA ALA A 44 -1.25 8.82 -4.20
C ALA A 44 -1.56 9.56 -2.89
N LYS A 45 -2.36 10.64 -2.95
CA LYS A 45 -2.78 11.39 -1.77
C LYS A 45 -3.66 10.53 -0.87
N LEU A 46 -4.69 9.89 -1.42
CA LEU A 46 -5.60 9.06 -0.65
C LEU A 46 -4.91 7.82 -0.07
N VAL A 47 -3.95 7.26 -0.80
CA VAL A 47 -3.12 6.14 -0.32
C VAL A 47 -2.22 6.59 0.83
N ALA A 48 -1.60 7.77 0.74
CA ALA A 48 -0.80 8.34 1.82
C ALA A 48 -1.64 8.57 3.09
N GLU A 49 -2.83 9.17 2.97
CA GLU A 49 -3.75 9.38 4.09
C GLU A 49 -4.11 8.05 4.79
N GLU A 50 -4.38 6.99 4.02
CA GLU A 50 -4.71 5.69 4.60
C GLU A 50 -3.50 4.94 5.17
N ILE A 51 -2.30 5.10 4.58
CA ILE A 51 -1.06 4.58 5.16
C ILE A 51 -0.81 5.22 6.52
N GLU A 52 -0.96 6.54 6.63
CA GLU A 52 -0.79 7.26 7.89
C GLU A 52 -1.85 6.82 8.92
N ARG A 53 -3.13 6.81 8.52
CA ARG A 53 -4.25 6.42 9.39
C ARG A 53 -4.13 5.00 9.93
N GLN A 54 -3.60 4.07 9.15
CA GLN A 54 -3.44 2.66 9.53
C GLN A 54 -2.04 2.32 10.07
N ILE A 55 -1.13 3.31 10.14
CA ILE A 55 0.26 3.14 10.57
C ILE A 55 0.97 2.06 9.70
N ALA A 56 0.74 2.13 8.38
CA ALA A 56 1.17 1.14 7.40
C ALA A 56 2.43 1.56 6.61
N PHE A 57 3.31 2.34 7.23
CA PHE A 57 4.51 2.91 6.58
C PHE A 57 5.46 1.86 5.98
N GLY A 58 5.49 0.66 6.57
CA GLY A 58 6.28 -0.46 6.06
C GLY A 58 5.88 -0.93 4.66
N LEU A 59 4.70 -0.54 4.15
CA LEU A 59 4.25 -0.87 2.80
C LEU A 59 4.93 -0.03 1.70
N LEU A 60 5.59 1.09 2.05
CA LEU A 60 6.29 1.92 1.07
C LEU A 60 7.44 1.17 0.39
N ALA A 61 8.20 0.38 1.16
CA ALA A 61 9.32 -0.39 0.64
C ALA A 61 8.88 -1.44 -0.41
N PRO A 62 7.93 -2.35 -0.13
CA PRO A 62 7.47 -3.30 -1.14
C PRO A 62 6.76 -2.62 -2.31
N LEU A 63 6.05 -1.51 -2.10
CA LEU A 63 5.45 -0.75 -3.20
C LEU A 63 6.52 -0.19 -4.14
N ALA A 64 7.60 0.37 -3.60
CA ALA A 64 8.71 0.90 -4.39
C ALA A 64 9.44 -0.16 -5.23
N LEU A 65 9.43 -1.43 -4.79
CA LEU A 65 10.00 -2.55 -5.57
C LEU A 65 9.23 -2.81 -6.87
N TYR A 66 7.92 -2.53 -6.89
CA TYR A 66 7.06 -2.74 -8.06
C TYR A 66 6.81 -1.47 -8.87
N ASP A 67 6.52 -0.36 -8.19
CA ASP A 67 6.23 0.92 -8.79
C ASP A 67 6.86 2.05 -7.96
N MET A 68 8.13 2.32 -8.27
CA MET A 68 8.91 3.36 -7.61
C MET A 68 8.28 4.75 -7.76
N ILE A 69 7.65 5.05 -8.89
CA ILE A 69 7.06 6.38 -9.16
C ILE A 69 5.84 6.60 -8.27
N THR A 70 4.96 5.60 -8.18
CA THR A 70 3.80 5.68 -7.30
C THR A 70 4.22 5.75 -5.82
N ALA A 71 5.20 4.94 -5.42
CA ALA A 71 5.73 4.99 -4.05
C ALA A 71 6.32 6.36 -3.68
N GLU A 72 7.09 6.97 -4.59
CA GLU A 72 7.69 8.29 -4.37
C GLU A 72 6.61 9.38 -4.20
N LYS A 73 5.55 9.36 -5.02
CA LYS A 73 4.43 10.31 -4.90
C LYS A 73 3.70 10.18 -3.56
N ILE A 74 3.46 8.94 -3.12
CA ILE A 74 2.85 8.67 -1.81
C ILE A 74 3.76 9.20 -0.70
N GLU A 75 5.07 8.93 -0.80
CA GLU A 75 6.04 9.40 0.19
C GLU A 75 6.14 10.94 0.23
N GLN A 76 6.05 11.62 -0.91
CA GLN A 76 5.98 13.09 -0.97
C GLN A 76 4.78 13.61 -0.19
N HIS A 77 3.59 13.02 -0.40
CA HIS A 77 2.39 13.40 0.36
C HIS A 77 2.52 13.14 1.86
N LEU A 78 3.11 12.01 2.26
CA LEU A 78 3.39 11.70 3.68
C LEU A 78 4.36 12.70 4.32
N ARG A 79 5.26 13.30 3.53
CA ARG A 79 6.19 14.33 3.98
C ARG A 79 5.58 15.74 3.95
N GLY A 80 4.35 15.89 3.48
CA GLY A 80 3.66 17.18 3.34
C GLY A 80 4.14 18.03 2.15
N LEU A 81 4.72 17.40 1.13
CA LEU A 81 5.20 18.04 -0.10
C LEU A 81 4.16 17.99 -1.24
#